data_AF-A0A7V4V2K7-F1
#
_entry.id   AF-A0A7V4V2K7-F1
#
_cell.length_a   1.000
_cell.length_b   1.000
_cell.length_c   1.000
_cell.angle_alpha   90.00
_cell.angle_beta   90.00
_cell.angle_gamma   90.00
#
_symmetry.space_group_name_H-M   'P 1'
#
loop_
_entity.id
_entity.type
_entity.pdbx_description
1 polymer ?
#
loop_
_entity_poly.entity_id
_entity_poly.type
_entity_poly.pdbx_seq_one_letter_code
_entity_poly.pdbx_strand_id
1 'polypeptide(L)'
;MRKERRKKLYLGDSFQRNILLTVYLSVIIPVFLLISMLYLFVFKLIISKPSVSEVIILNLLTWVRKISLIILGITFLILFILRRIALKLTHRIVGPLYRLERELSERLIFDKKSPILIREKDILKSLLEKINKLLERKIL
;
A
#
# COMPACT_ATOMS: atom_id res chain seq x y z
N MET A 1 -22.96 -30.92 1.53
CA MET A 1 -21.79 -30.31 0.86
C MET A 1 -21.72 -28.81 1.17
N ARG A 2 -20.86 -28.40 2.11
CA ARG A 2 -20.63 -26.98 2.43
C ARG A 2 -19.82 -26.34 1.30
N LYS A 3 -20.45 -25.44 0.55
CA LYS A 3 -19.82 -24.66 -0.51
C LYS A 3 -18.88 -23.64 0.16
N GLU A 4 -17.60 -23.99 0.24
CA GLU A 4 -16.45 -23.12 0.57
C GLU A 4 -16.43 -21.91 -0.39
N ARG A 5 -17.32 -20.93 -0.18
CA ARG A 5 -17.36 -19.69 -0.96
C ARG A 5 -16.78 -18.57 -0.12
N ARG A 6 -15.57 -18.17 -0.54
CA ARG A 6 -14.94 -16.85 -0.38
C ARG A 6 -14.06 -16.64 0.85
N LYS A 7 -12.76 -16.94 0.68
CA LYS A 7 -11.66 -16.08 1.14
C LYS A 7 -10.47 -16.14 0.17
N LYS A 8 -10.66 -15.75 -1.10
CA LYS A 8 -9.51 -15.27 -1.89
C LYS A 8 -9.16 -13.87 -1.37
N LEU A 9 -8.44 -13.82 -0.24
CA LEU A 9 -7.85 -12.60 0.33
C LEU A 9 -6.73 -12.04 -0.56
N TYR A 10 -6.37 -12.75 -1.62
CA TYR A 10 -5.53 -12.29 -2.69
C TYR A 10 -6.35 -12.37 -3.98
N LEU A 11 -7.04 -11.28 -4.31
CA LEU A 11 -7.30 -11.01 -5.71
C LEU A 11 -5.94 -10.55 -6.22
N GLY A 12 -5.22 -11.44 -6.90
CA GLY A 12 -3.92 -11.19 -7.54
C GLY A 12 -4.06 -10.20 -8.69
N ASP A 13 -4.67 -9.07 -8.40
CA ASP A 13 -4.96 -8.00 -9.32
C ASP A 13 -3.67 -7.18 -9.49
N SER A 14 -3.38 -6.88 -10.75
CA SER A 14 -2.29 -5.98 -11.13
C SER A 14 -2.31 -4.67 -10.32
N PHE A 15 -3.51 -4.20 -9.97
CA PHE A 15 -3.73 -3.03 -9.13
C PHE A 15 -3.14 -3.17 -7.71
N GLN A 16 -3.41 -4.30 -7.04
CA GLN A 16 -2.90 -4.55 -5.69
C GLN A 16 -1.37 -4.65 -5.68
N ARG A 17 -0.80 -5.30 -6.70
CA ARG A 17 0.65 -5.43 -6.85
C ARG A 17 1.30 -4.07 -7.09
N ASN A 18 0.73 -3.25 -7.97
CA ASN A 18 1.26 -1.92 -8.28
C ASN A 18 1.24 -1.02 -7.04
N ILE A 19 0.12 -0.98 -6.30
CA ILE A 19 0.04 -0.21 -5.04
C ILE A 19 1.10 -0.68 -4.04
N LEU A 20 1.22 -1.99 -3.83
CA LEU A 20 2.22 -2.52 -2.90
C LEU A 20 3.64 -2.17 -3.36
N LEU A 21 3.98 -2.34 -4.63
CA LEU A 21 5.30 -1.99 -5.14
C LEU A 21 5.61 -0.50 -4.97
N THR A 22 4.67 0.39 -5.30
CA THR A 22 4.84 1.84 -5.12
C THR A 22 5.09 2.19 -3.65
N VAL A 23 4.32 1.60 -2.72
CA VAL A 23 4.47 1.85 -1.27
C VAL A 23 5.78 1.28 -0.73
N TYR A 24 6.23 0.12 -1.22
CA TYR A 24 7.49 -0.47 -0.79
C TYR A 24 8.68 0.35 -1.30
N LEU A 25 8.67 0.74 -2.58
CA LEU A 25 9.74 1.55 -3.16
C LEU A 25 9.83 2.94 -2.52
N SER A 26 8.70 3.56 -2.19
CA SER A 26 8.68 4.87 -1.52
C SER A 26 9.28 4.87 -0.12
N VAL A 27 9.39 3.70 0.53
CA VAL A 27 10.01 3.55 1.84
C VAL A 27 11.45 3.04 1.72
N ILE A 28 11.69 2.04 0.88
CA ILE A 28 13.02 1.40 0.76
C ILE A 28 14.05 2.37 0.18
N ILE A 29 13.69 3.13 -0.86
CA ILE A 29 14.64 4.03 -1.54
C ILE A 29 15.16 5.11 -0.56
N PRO A 30 14.30 5.87 0.15
CA PRO A 30 14.78 6.87 1.11
C PRO A 30 15.57 6.28 2.27
N VAL A 31 15.18 5.10 2.78
CA VAL A 31 15.91 4.44 3.88
C VAL A 31 17.31 4.03 3.43
N PHE A 32 17.42 3.44 2.25
CA PHE A 32 18.72 3.06 1.69
C PHE A 32 19.62 4.28 1.48
N LEU A 33 19.04 5.37 0.95
CA LEU A 33 19.74 6.63 0.74
C LEU A 33 20.20 7.23 2.08
N LEU A 34 19.34 7.22 3.11
CA LEU A 34 19.66 7.72 4.44
C LEU A 34 20.80 6.93 5.11
N ILE A 35 20.76 5.60 5.04
CA ILE A 35 21.86 4.75 5.54
C ILE A 35 23.14 5.05 4.77
N SER A 36 23.08 5.13 3.44
CA SER A 36 24.25 5.44 2.60
C SER A 36 24.85 6.81 2.96
N MET A 37 24.03 7.83 3.13
CA MET A 37 24.47 9.16 3.55
C MET A 37 25.14 9.15 4.92
N LEU A 38 24.61 8.38 5.87
CA LEU A 38 25.21 8.23 7.20
C LEU A 38 26.63 7.63 7.12
N TYR A 39 26.81 6.58 6.30
CA TYR A 39 28.13 5.97 6.08
C TYR A 39 29.10 6.93 5.38
N LEU A 40 28.66 7.65 4.34
CA LEU A 40 29.48 8.65 3.65
C LEU A 40 29.89 9.79 4.59
N PHE A 41 28.99 10.24 5.46
CA PHE A 41 29.26 11.26 6.46
C PHE A 41 30.35 10.82 7.44
N VAL A 42 30.23 9.60 7.97
CA VAL A 42 31.22 9.02 8.90
C VAL A 42 32.57 8.84 8.23
N PHE A 43 32.58 8.34 6.99
CA PHE A 43 33.80 8.21 6.20
C PHE A 43 34.50 9.56 6.00
N LYS A 44 33.75 10.61 5.63
CA LYS A 44 34.29 11.96 5.48
C LYS A 44 34.85 12.50 6.80
N LEU A 45 34.19 12.23 7.92
CA LEU A 45 34.70 12.63 9.25
C LEU A 45 36.04 11.97 9.56
N ILE A 46 36.19 10.68 9.30
CA ILE A 46 37.43 9.93 9.55
C ILE A 46 38.58 10.53 8.73
N ILE A 47 38.38 10.75 7.42
CA ILE A 47 39.41 11.32 6.54
C ILE A 47 39.78 12.74 6.96
N SER A 48 38.79 13.55 7.36
CA SER A 48 39.02 14.96 7.72
C SER A 48 39.82 15.14 9.02
N LYS A 49 39.94 14.10 9.85
CA LYS A 49 40.63 14.16 11.14
C LYS A 49 41.62 12.99 11.29
N PRO A 50 42.76 13.03 10.57
CA PRO A 50 43.74 11.94 10.55
C PRO A 50 44.42 11.69 11.91
N SER A 51 44.32 12.64 12.86
CA SER A 51 44.86 12.51 14.22
C SER A 51 43.92 11.81 15.21
N VAL A 52 42.75 11.35 14.78
CA VAL A 52 41.79 10.63 15.64
C VAL A 52 42.30 9.22 15.90
N SER A 53 42.21 8.79 17.16
CA SER A 53 42.64 7.44 17.55
C SER A 53 41.77 6.36 16.91
N GLU A 54 42.40 5.22 16.60
CA GLU A 54 41.71 4.06 16.02
C GLU A 54 40.53 3.58 16.88
N VAL A 55 40.65 3.68 18.21
CA VAL A 55 39.58 3.31 19.16
C VAL A 55 38.32 4.15 18.95
N ILE A 56 38.47 5.45 18.69
CA ILE A 56 37.34 6.35 18.42
C ILE A 56 36.69 5.99 17.08
N ILE A 57 37.49 5.66 16.07
CA ILE A 57 37.00 5.25 14.74
C ILE A 57 36.18 3.96 14.84
N LEU A 58 36.71 2.95 15.54
CA LEU A 58 36.03 1.68 15.76
C LEU A 58 34.70 1.85 16.52
N ASN A 59 34.70 2.69 17.55
CA ASN A 59 33.50 3.02 18.30
C ASN A 59 32.46 3.69 17.40
N LEU A 60 32.86 4.68 16.59
CA LEU A 60 31.98 5.40 15.67
C LEU A 60 31.34 4.45 14.65
N LEU A 61 32.13 3.58 14.03
CA LEU A 61 31.63 2.56 13.09
C LEU A 61 30.64 1.60 13.77
N THR A 62 30.92 1.21 15.01
CA THR A 62 30.02 0.36 15.82
C THR A 62 28.68 1.06 16.08
N TRP A 63 28.69 2.35 16.42
CA TRP A 63 27.48 3.14 16.61
C TRP A 63 26.66 3.24 15.32
N VAL A 64 27.32 3.57 14.20
CA VAL A 64 26.67 3.66 12.88
C VAL A 64 26.02 2.34 12.48
N ARG A 65 26.70 1.21 12.72
CA ARG A 65 26.14 -0.12 12.47
C ARG A 65 24.92 -0.39 13.35
N LYS A 66 24.99 -0.08 14.65
CA LYS A 66 23.84 -0.24 15.57
C LYS A 66 22.65 0.62 15.15
N ILE A 67 22.88 1.88 14.81
CA ILE A 67 21.84 2.80 14.33
C ILE A 67 21.23 2.28 13.03
N SER A 68 22.06 1.83 12.07
CA SER A 68 21.58 1.26 10.81
C SER A 68 20.70 0.02 11.03
N LEU A 69 21.07 -0.86 11.96
CA LEU A 69 20.25 -2.02 12.33
C LEU A 69 18.91 -1.62 12.95
N ILE A 70 18.89 -0.60 13.81
CA ILE A 70 17.65 -0.06 14.39
C ILE A 70 16.76 0.52 13.28
N ILE A 71 17.32 1.33 12.38
CA ILE A 71 16.59 1.89 11.23
C ILE A 71 15.98 0.79 10.38
N LEU A 72 16.74 -0.27 10.06
CA LEU A 72 16.23 -1.42 9.30
C LEU A 72 15.11 -2.14 10.05
N GLY A 73 15.25 -2.35 11.36
CA GLY A 73 14.22 -2.96 12.20
C GLY A 73 12.91 -2.16 12.21
N ILE A 74 13.00 -0.85 12.40
CA ILE A 74 11.85 0.06 12.35
C ILE A 74 11.22 0.07 10.95
N THR A 75 12.06 0.11 9.90
CA THR A 75 11.60 0.08 8.50
C THR A 75 10.80 -1.19 8.22
N PHE A 76 11.26 -2.34 8.70
CA PHE A 76 10.55 -3.61 8.55
C PHE A 76 9.18 -3.59 9.23
N LEU A 77 9.11 -3.02 10.44
CA LEU A 77 7.85 -2.85 11.16
C LEU A 77 6.87 -1.94 10.40
N ILE A 78 7.36 -0.81 9.87
CA ILE A 78 6.57 0.13 9.05
C ILE A 78 6.04 -0.57 7.80
N LEU A 79 6.89 -1.29 7.06
CA LEU A 79 6.47 -2.05 5.87
C LEU A 79 5.41 -3.10 6.20
N PHE A 80 5.54 -3.78 7.33
CA PHE A 80 4.53 -4.75 7.78
C PHE A 80 3.17 -4.09 8.04
N ILE A 81 3.16 -2.94 8.73
CA ILE A 81 1.94 -2.16 9.01
C ILE A 81 1.32 -1.64 7.70
N LEU A 82 2.14 -1.05 6.82
CA LEU A 82 1.70 -0.53 5.53
C LEU A 82 1.10 -1.63 4.64
N ARG A 83 1.69 -2.82 4.62
CA ARG A 83 1.11 -3.97 3.91
C ARG A 83 -0.29 -4.29 4.42
N ARG A 84 -0.51 -4.33 5.74
CA ARG A 84 -1.84 -4.60 6.32
C ARG A 84 -2.86 -3.53 5.93
N ILE A 85 -2.46 -2.26 5.96
CA ILE A 85 -3.31 -1.12 5.57
C ILE A 85 -3.65 -1.18 4.08
N ALA A 86 -2.64 -1.36 3.22
CA ALA A 86 -2.82 -1.44 1.77
C ALA A 86 -3.76 -2.59 1.38
N LEU A 87 -3.57 -3.79 1.95
CA LEU A 87 -4.47 -4.92 1.72
C LEU A 87 -5.91 -4.61 2.14
N LYS A 88 -6.09 -4.01 3.33
CA LYS A 88 -7.42 -3.64 3.83
C LYS A 88 -8.09 -2.61 2.93
N LEU A 89 -7.34 -1.61 2.44
CA LEU A 89 -7.86 -0.59 1.55
C LEU A 89 -8.26 -1.18 0.19
N THR A 90 -7.38 -1.98 -0.42
CA THR A 90 -7.65 -2.64 -1.71
C THR A 90 -8.89 -3.52 -1.63
N HIS A 91 -9.06 -4.30 -0.56
CA HIS A 91 -10.27 -5.10 -0.38
C HIS A 91 -11.55 -4.27 -0.29
N ARG A 92 -11.48 -3.09 0.33
CA ARG A 92 -12.63 -2.17 0.44
C ARG A 92 -12.97 -1.49 -0.89
N ILE A 93 -12.06 -1.47 -1.86
CA ILE A 93 -12.27 -0.87 -3.19
C ILE A 93 -12.68 -1.93 -4.22
N VAL A 94 -11.91 -3.01 -4.32
CA VAL A 94 -12.11 -4.04 -5.36
C VAL A 94 -13.46 -4.75 -5.20
N GLY A 95 -13.89 -5.00 -3.97
CA GLY A 95 -15.18 -5.67 -3.71
C GLY A 95 -16.39 -4.89 -4.25
N PRO A 96 -16.57 -3.60 -3.88
CA PRO A 96 -17.60 -2.75 -4.44
C PRO A 96 -17.46 -2.53 -5.96
N LEU A 97 -16.23 -2.38 -6.46
CA LEU A 97 -15.97 -2.16 -7.89
C LEU A 97 -16.41 -3.35 -8.75
N TYR A 98 -16.03 -4.57 -8.36
CA TYR A 98 -16.45 -5.80 -9.04
C TYR A 98 -17.97 -5.99 -9.02
N ARG A 99 -18.64 -5.58 -7.92
CA ARG A 99 -20.10 -5.62 -7.85
C ARG A 99 -20.74 -4.63 -8.83
N LEU A 100 -20.19 -3.41 -8.90
CA LEU A 100 -20.66 -2.40 -9.84
C LEU A 100 -20.51 -2.88 -11.29
N GLU A 101 -19.33 -3.39 -11.65
CA GLU A 101 -19.07 -3.93 -12.99
C GLU A 101 -20.10 -5.01 -13.37
N ARG A 102 -20.31 -5.99 -12.48
CA ARG A 102 -21.30 -7.05 -12.71
C ARG A 102 -22.72 -6.52 -12.85
N GLU A 103 -23.16 -5.60 -11.99
CA GLU A 103 -24.51 -5.02 -12.08
C GLU A 103 -24.71 -4.21 -13.36
N LEU A 104 -23.69 -3.50 -13.83
CA LEU A 104 -23.74 -2.79 -15.11
C LEU A 104 -23.80 -3.77 -16.29
N SER A 105 -22.98 -4.83 -16.28
CA SER A 105 -23.03 -5.88 -17.31
C SER A 105 -24.37 -6.60 -17.36
N GLU A 106 -24.95 -6.97 -16.21
CA GLU A 106 -26.28 -7.59 -16.16
C GLU A 106 -27.38 -6.66 -16.72
N ARG A 107 -27.28 -5.35 -16.48
CA ARG A 107 -28.24 -4.36 -17.02
C ARG A 107 -28.16 -4.22 -18.53
N LEU A 108 -26.95 -4.21 -19.08
CA LEU A 108 -26.73 -4.16 -20.52
C LEU A 108 -27.35 -5.36 -21.24
N ILE A 109 -27.44 -6.52 -20.56
CA ILE A 109 -27.98 -7.76 -21.14
C ILE A 109 -29.49 -7.89 -20.91
N PHE A 110 -29.99 -7.58 -19.72
CA PHE A 110 -31.36 -7.93 -19.30
C PHE A 110 -32.32 -6.73 -19.09
N ASP A 111 -31.92 -5.51 -19.49
CA ASP A 111 -32.69 -4.26 -19.31
C ASP A 111 -33.29 -4.09 -17.89
N LYS A 112 -32.46 -4.38 -16.89
CA LYS A 112 -32.85 -4.43 -15.49
C LYS A 112 -33.06 -3.00 -14.95
N LYS A 113 -34.27 -2.67 -14.51
CA LYS A 113 -34.66 -1.30 -14.06
C LYS A 113 -34.54 -1.04 -12.54
N SER A 114 -34.24 -2.05 -11.72
CA SER A 114 -34.11 -1.86 -10.26
C SER A 114 -32.93 -0.95 -9.91
N PRO A 115 -32.83 -0.32 -8.73
CA PRO A 115 -31.64 0.44 -8.33
C PRO A 115 -30.45 -0.48 -8.00
N ILE A 116 -29.22 -0.02 -8.19
CA ILE A 116 -28.01 -0.76 -7.75
C ILE A 116 -27.92 -0.68 -6.23
N LEU A 117 -27.91 -1.84 -5.55
CA LEU A 117 -27.88 -1.93 -4.09
C LEU A 117 -26.54 -1.48 -3.52
N ILE A 118 -26.58 -0.45 -2.67
CA ILE A 118 -25.41 0.16 -2.03
C ILE A 118 -25.32 -0.32 -0.59
N ARG A 119 -24.13 -0.74 -0.13
CA ARG A 119 -23.90 -0.93 1.31
C ARG A 119 -23.38 0.35 1.93
N GLU A 120 -23.83 0.66 3.15
CA GLU A 120 -23.47 1.90 3.84
C GLU A 120 -21.97 2.12 3.99
N LYS A 121 -21.17 1.04 4.12
CA LYS A 121 -19.72 1.09 4.34
C LYS A 121 -18.88 0.98 3.05
N ASP A 122 -19.52 0.88 1.89
CA ASP A 122 -18.81 0.79 0.60
C ASP A 122 -18.19 2.16 0.25
N ILE A 123 -16.88 2.17 -0.03
CA ILE A 123 -16.14 3.39 -0.37
C ILE A 123 -16.72 4.09 -1.61
N LEU A 124 -17.32 3.32 -2.52
CA LEU A 124 -17.91 3.82 -3.77
C LEU A 124 -19.37 4.27 -3.62
N LYS A 125 -19.90 4.43 -2.40
CA LYS A 125 -21.31 4.79 -2.14
C LYS A 125 -21.75 6.04 -2.92
N SER A 126 -21.01 7.14 -2.86
CA SER A 126 -21.36 8.38 -3.57
C SER A 126 -21.37 8.21 -5.10
N LEU A 127 -20.46 7.39 -5.64
CA LEU A 127 -20.44 7.08 -7.07
C LEU A 127 -21.68 6.27 -7.46
N LEU A 128 -22.00 5.23 -6.68
CA LEU A 128 -23.18 4.40 -6.90
C LEU A 128 -24.49 5.21 -6.82
N GLU A 129 -24.59 6.16 -5.89
CA GLU A 129 -25.75 7.06 -5.80
C GLU A 129 -25.90 7.93 -7.06
N LYS A 130 -24.80 8.48 -7.58
CA LYS A 130 -24.82 9.25 -8.84
C LYS A 130 -25.21 8.39 -10.04
N ILE A 131 -24.71 7.15 -10.09
CA ILE A 131 -25.09 6.18 -11.14
C ILE A 131 -26.58 5.86 -11.07
N ASN A 132 -27.13 5.59 -9.87
CA ASN A 132 -28.57 5.33 -9.72
C ASN A 132 -29.41 6.52 -10.20
N LYS A 133 -29.05 7.76 -9.84
CA LYS A 133 -29.74 8.96 -10.34
C LYS A 133 -29.69 9.10 -11.87
N LEU A 134 -28.56 8.74 -12.48
CA LEU A 134 -28.44 8.74 -13.95
C LEU A 134 -29.32 7.66 -14.60
N LEU A 135 -29.40 6.49 -13.99
CA LEU A 135 -30.27 5.40 -14.47
C LEU A 135 -31.75 5.74 -14.33
N GLU A 136 -32.16 6.41 -13.26
CA GLU A 136 -33.52 6.92 -13.06
C GLU A 136 -33.91 7.97 -14.10
N ARG A 137 -32.96 8.81 -14.52
CA ARG A 137 -33.19 9.87 -15.52
C ARG A 137 -33.43 9.35 -16.94
N LYS A 138 -33.05 8.10 -17.26
CA LYS A 138 -33.18 7.52 -18.61
C LYS A 138 -34.54 6.84 -18.89
N ILE A 139 -35.57 7.11 -18.08
CA ILE A 139 -36.93 6.55 -18.25
C ILE A 139 -37.92 7.58 -18.86
N LEU A 140 -37.45 8.50 -19.70
CA LEU A 140 -38.31 9.35 -20.54
C LEU A 140 -38.02 9.11 -22.02
#